data_AF-A0A0J1HIQ7-F1
#
_entry.id   AF-A0A0J1HIQ7-F1
#
_cell.length_a   1.000
_cell.length_b   1.000
_cell.length_c   1.000
_cell.angle_alpha   90.00
_cell.angle_beta   90.00
_cell.angle_gamma   90.00
#
_symmetry.space_group_name_H-M   'P 1'
#
loop_
_entity.id
_entity.type
_entity.pdbx_description
1 polymer ?
#
loop_
_entity_poly.entity_id
_entity_poly.type
_entity_poly.pdbx_seq_one_letter_code
_entity_poly.pdbx_strand_id
1 'polypeptide(L)'
;MKSGFLILLLLVLTGCFTNQQIADQPAPYQGDWTLMDAVHIPGITMRDASIHIATDMSISGFTGCHLFTGNLNKPEALTVPMQHDLMCLPEIEQQEASILSVLSQPTRIKVVDDTLIIKASDQQLIFEKADIS
;
A
#
# COMPACT_ATOMS: atom_id res chain seq x y z
N MET A 1 69.86 30.08 -23.41
CA MET A 1 68.45 29.74 -23.75
C MET A 1 67.55 30.11 -22.57
N LYS A 2 66.36 30.61 -22.87
CA LYS A 2 65.47 31.39 -21.99
C LYS A 2 64.78 30.55 -20.90
N SER A 3 64.52 31.26 -19.80
CA SER A 3 63.58 31.00 -18.70
C SER A 3 62.21 30.47 -19.13
N GLY A 4 61.51 29.75 -18.23
CA GLY A 4 60.04 29.83 -18.21
C GLY A 4 59.25 28.64 -17.67
N PHE A 5 58.62 28.90 -16.52
CA PHE A 5 57.25 28.54 -16.16
C PHE A 5 56.94 27.19 -15.46
N LEU A 6 56.88 27.32 -14.13
CA LEU A 6 56.03 26.60 -13.19
C LEU A 6 54.57 26.51 -13.69
N ILE A 7 53.98 25.31 -13.76
CA ILE A 7 52.52 25.13 -13.90
C ILE A 7 52.02 24.32 -12.71
N LEU A 8 51.38 25.04 -11.79
CA LEU A 8 50.40 24.53 -10.83
C LEU A 8 49.19 24.00 -11.63
N LEU A 9 48.78 22.74 -11.42
CA LEU A 9 47.47 22.26 -11.88
C LEU A 9 46.68 21.64 -10.73
N LEU A 10 45.85 22.51 -10.13
CA LEU A 10 44.48 22.34 -9.64
C LEU A 10 44.06 20.94 -9.12
N LEU A 11 43.84 20.88 -7.81
CA LEU A 11 43.03 19.88 -7.12
C LEU A 11 41.64 19.80 -7.76
N VAL A 12 41.33 18.66 -8.39
CA VAL A 12 39.96 18.31 -8.75
C VAL A 12 39.27 17.88 -7.45
N LEU A 13 38.47 18.79 -6.89
CA LEU A 13 37.52 18.46 -5.85
C LEU A 13 36.55 17.41 -6.41
N THR A 14 36.74 16.15 -6.05
CA THR A 14 35.72 15.12 -6.18
C THR A 14 34.57 15.50 -5.24
N GLY A 15 33.68 16.36 -5.71
CA GLY A 15 32.42 16.62 -5.04
C GLY A 15 31.65 15.31 -4.99
N CYS A 16 31.49 14.75 -3.80
CA CYS A 16 30.42 13.80 -3.56
C CYS A 16 29.12 14.57 -3.79
N PHE A 17 28.56 14.47 -5.00
CA PHE A 17 27.16 14.76 -5.19
C PHE A 17 26.40 13.67 -4.43
N THR A 18 26.14 13.91 -3.15
CA THR A 18 25.07 13.22 -2.43
C THR A 18 23.77 13.66 -3.11
N ASN A 19 23.40 12.91 -4.15
CA ASN A 19 22.14 13.10 -4.85
C ASN A 19 21.01 12.65 -3.92
N GLN A 20 20.52 13.56 -3.07
CA GLN A 20 19.29 13.36 -2.31
C GLN A 20 18.09 13.46 -3.25
N GLN A 21 17.93 12.50 -4.15
CA GLN A 21 16.67 12.23 -4.84
C GLN A 21 16.06 10.96 -4.23
N ILE A 22 15.56 11.06 -2.99
CA ILE A 22 14.78 9.98 -2.36
C ILE A 22 13.35 10.48 -2.04
N ALA A 23 13.01 11.75 -2.31
CA ALA A 23 11.73 12.34 -1.92
C ALA A 23 10.58 12.22 -2.96
N ASP A 24 10.86 11.78 -4.19
CA ASP A 24 9.88 11.84 -5.30
C ASP A 24 9.32 10.47 -5.73
N GLN A 25 9.69 9.38 -5.05
CA GLN A 25 9.04 8.08 -5.31
C GLN A 25 7.83 7.92 -4.39
N PRO A 26 6.64 7.63 -4.94
CA PRO A 26 5.48 7.22 -4.13
C PRO A 26 5.92 6.13 -3.16
N ALA A 27 5.45 6.21 -1.91
CA ALA A 27 5.72 5.12 -0.98
C ALA A 27 5.19 3.82 -1.59
N PRO A 28 5.91 2.69 -1.46
CA PRO A 28 5.68 1.51 -2.31
C PRO A 28 4.30 0.88 -2.17
N TYR A 29 3.56 1.21 -1.11
CA TYR A 29 2.20 0.76 -0.83
C TYR A 29 1.10 1.65 -1.45
N GLN A 30 1.43 2.80 -2.02
CA GLN A 30 0.45 3.72 -2.60
C GLN A 30 -0.10 3.16 -3.92
N GLY A 31 -1.39 3.38 -4.16
CA GLY A 31 -2.07 2.97 -5.39
C GLY A 31 -3.18 1.95 -5.14
N ASP A 32 -3.60 1.32 -6.23
CA ASP A 32 -4.71 0.37 -6.29
C ASP A 32 -4.21 -1.08 -6.20
N TRP A 33 -4.93 -1.89 -5.43
CA TRP A 33 -4.56 -3.26 -5.12
C TRP A 33 -5.80 -4.15 -5.13
N THR A 34 -5.67 -5.36 -5.69
CA THR A 34 -6.73 -6.37 -5.77
C THR A 34 -6.40 -7.55 -4.86
N LEU A 35 -7.37 -7.99 -4.05
CA LEU A 35 -7.17 -9.10 -3.12
C LEU A 35 -6.92 -10.39 -3.91
N MET A 36 -5.78 -11.02 -3.66
CA MET A 36 -5.38 -12.25 -4.35
C MET A 36 -5.36 -13.46 -3.41
N ASP A 37 -5.09 -13.26 -2.12
CA ASP A 37 -5.05 -14.35 -1.14
C ASP A 37 -5.27 -13.85 0.29
N ALA A 38 -5.54 -14.78 1.20
CA ALA A 38 -5.70 -14.52 2.63
C ALA A 38 -5.19 -15.69 3.47
N VAL A 39 -4.41 -15.39 4.52
CA VAL A 39 -3.83 -16.39 5.42
C VAL A 39 -4.48 -16.29 6.79
N HIS A 40 -4.99 -17.43 7.30
CA HIS A 40 -5.71 -17.53 8.58
C HIS A 40 -6.95 -16.63 8.72
N ILE A 41 -7.61 -16.35 7.59
CA ILE A 41 -8.87 -15.58 7.55
C ILE A 41 -9.95 -16.49 6.95
N PRO A 42 -10.89 -17.02 7.73
CA PRO A 42 -11.97 -17.84 7.20
C PRO A 42 -12.92 -17.02 6.34
N GLY A 43 -13.57 -17.65 5.36
CA GLY A 43 -14.64 -17.01 4.60
C GLY A 43 -14.21 -16.00 3.54
N ILE A 44 -12.91 -15.91 3.21
CA ILE A 44 -12.44 -15.13 2.05
C ILE A 44 -12.68 -15.94 0.78
N THR A 45 -13.45 -15.35 -0.14
CA THR A 45 -13.74 -15.90 -1.48
C THR A 45 -12.90 -15.25 -2.58
N MET A 46 -12.18 -14.16 -2.25
CA MET A 46 -11.39 -13.31 -3.15
C MET A 46 -12.21 -12.57 -4.22
N ARG A 47 -13.54 -12.72 -4.26
CA ARG A 47 -14.36 -12.06 -5.28
C ARG A 47 -14.33 -10.54 -5.11
N ASP A 48 -13.80 -9.88 -6.14
CA ASP A 48 -13.83 -8.45 -6.42
C ASP A 48 -13.34 -7.52 -5.30
N ALA A 49 -12.67 -8.04 -4.27
CA ALA A 49 -12.19 -7.22 -3.18
C ALA A 49 -10.95 -6.41 -3.61
N SER A 50 -10.96 -5.11 -3.31
CA SER A 50 -9.90 -4.18 -3.69
C SER A 50 -9.70 -3.08 -2.66
N ILE A 51 -8.51 -2.48 -2.69
CA ILE A 51 -8.15 -1.36 -1.82
C ILE A 51 -7.29 -0.36 -2.59
N HIS A 52 -7.62 0.91 -2.42
CA HIS A 52 -6.80 2.05 -2.82
C HIS A 52 -6.15 2.62 -1.57
N ILE A 53 -4.83 2.85 -1.61
CA ILE A 53 -4.07 3.51 -0.54
C ILE A 53 -3.55 4.85 -1.06
N ALA A 54 -4.06 5.93 -0.48
CA ALA A 54 -3.64 7.29 -0.80
C ALA A 54 -2.30 7.66 -0.13
N THR A 55 -1.74 8.79 -0.55
CA THR A 55 -0.45 9.32 -0.05
C THR A 55 -0.45 9.63 1.44
N ASP A 56 -1.62 9.94 2.02
CA ASP A 56 -1.83 10.27 3.43
C ASP A 56 -2.23 9.06 4.29
N MET A 57 -2.10 7.85 3.76
CA MET A 57 -2.53 6.57 4.37
C MET A 57 -4.04 6.41 4.53
N SER A 58 -4.83 7.32 3.95
CA SER A 58 -6.27 7.10 3.82
C SER A 58 -6.50 5.94 2.86
N ILE A 59 -7.48 5.11 3.19
CA ILE A 59 -7.89 3.98 2.38
C ILE A 59 -9.33 4.11 1.95
N SER A 60 -9.59 3.67 0.74
CA SER A 60 -10.92 3.35 0.26
C SER A 60 -10.87 2.01 -0.44
N GLY A 61 -11.94 1.26 -0.46
CA GLY A 61 -11.93 -0.02 -1.15
C GLY A 61 -13.31 -0.63 -1.26
N PHE A 62 -13.33 -1.82 -1.83
CA PHE A 62 -14.51 -2.65 -1.99
C PHE A 62 -14.23 -4.00 -1.34
N THR A 63 -15.14 -4.51 -0.52
CA THR A 63 -14.98 -5.80 0.16
C THR A 63 -15.45 -6.99 -0.69
N GLY A 64 -15.99 -6.72 -1.87
CA GLY A 64 -16.82 -7.65 -2.64
C GLY A 64 -18.33 -7.43 -2.42
N CYS A 65 -18.74 -6.76 -1.33
CA CYS A 65 -20.14 -6.42 -1.06
C CYS A 65 -20.38 -4.91 -0.98
N HIS A 66 -19.73 -4.23 -0.04
CA HIS A 66 -19.83 -2.79 0.15
C HIS A 66 -18.48 -2.10 -0.01
N LEU A 67 -18.56 -0.79 -0.24
CA LEU A 67 -17.39 0.07 -0.17
C LEU A 67 -17.04 0.35 1.30
N PHE A 68 -15.77 0.57 1.57
CA PHE A 68 -15.28 1.03 2.87
C PHE A 68 -14.31 2.19 2.69
N THR A 69 -14.14 2.98 3.74
CA THR A 69 -13.13 4.03 3.85
C THR A 69 -12.47 3.97 5.22
N GLY A 70 -11.26 4.51 5.37
CA GLY A 70 -10.58 4.54 6.65
C GLY A 70 -9.18 5.15 6.56
N ASN A 71 -8.35 4.89 7.57
CA ASN A 71 -6.94 5.26 7.55
C ASN A 71 -6.11 4.17 8.24
N LEU A 72 -5.05 3.69 7.59
CA LEU A 72 -4.25 2.58 8.10
C LEU A 72 -3.46 2.93 9.39
N ASN A 73 -3.21 4.21 9.65
CA ASN A 73 -2.57 4.67 10.89
C ASN A 73 -3.59 4.84 12.04
N LYS A 74 -4.88 4.83 11.73
CA LYS A 74 -6.00 4.97 12.67
C LYS A 74 -7.03 3.90 12.35
N PRO A 75 -6.72 2.61 12.56
CA PRO A 75 -7.58 1.50 12.16
C PRO A 75 -8.97 1.57 12.80
N GLU A 76 -9.10 2.20 13.98
CA GLU A 76 -10.36 2.50 14.63
C GLU A 76 -11.28 3.47 13.86
N ALA A 77 -10.74 4.18 12.86
CA ALA A 77 -11.48 5.10 11.99
C ALA A 77 -12.01 4.42 10.72
N LEU A 78 -11.91 3.08 10.60
CA LEU A 78 -12.52 2.34 9.50
C LEU A 78 -14.03 2.52 9.54
N THR A 79 -14.59 2.94 8.42
CA THR A 79 -16.01 3.22 8.24
C THR A 79 -16.51 2.51 7.00
N VAL A 80 -17.63 1.82 7.14
CA VAL A 80 -18.44 1.40 5.99
C VAL A 80 -19.49 2.50 5.82
N PRO A 81 -19.43 3.32 4.74
CA PRO A 81 -20.48 4.31 4.50
C PRO A 81 -21.83 3.61 4.50
N MET A 82 -22.85 4.25 5.06
CA MET A 82 -24.19 3.68 5.12
C MET A 82 -24.73 3.52 3.69
N GLN A 83 -24.57 2.31 3.13
CA GLN A 83 -25.13 1.93 1.84
C GLN A 83 -26.43 1.21 2.13
N HIS A 84 -27.52 1.94 2.04
CA HIS A 84 -28.83 1.31 1.97
C HIS A 84 -28.92 0.64 0.60
N ASP A 85 -29.28 -0.65 0.57
CA ASP A 85 -29.83 -1.37 -0.60
C ASP A 85 -28.94 -2.39 -1.34
N LEU A 86 -27.73 -2.74 -0.86
CA LEU A 86 -27.01 -3.90 -1.40
C LEU A 86 -27.26 -5.15 -0.54
N MET A 87 -27.90 -6.16 -1.13
CA MET A 87 -27.92 -7.52 -0.58
C MET A 87 -26.90 -8.36 -1.35
N CYS A 88 -25.99 -8.98 -0.61
CA CYS A 88 -24.95 -9.83 -1.18
C CYS A 88 -25.26 -11.31 -0.88
N LEU A 89 -24.57 -12.20 -1.58
CA LEU A 89 -24.61 -13.62 -1.23
C LEU A 89 -23.98 -13.81 0.17
N PRO A 90 -24.47 -14.75 1.00
CA PRO A 90 -23.98 -14.93 2.36
C PRO A 90 -22.45 -15.12 2.47
N GLU A 91 -21.84 -15.83 1.51
CA GLU A 91 -20.38 -16.01 1.50
C GLU A 91 -19.62 -14.69 1.24
N ILE A 92 -20.22 -13.74 0.54
CA ILE A 92 -19.63 -12.42 0.26
C ILE A 92 -19.83 -11.47 1.43
N GLU A 93 -20.95 -11.57 2.15
CA GLU A 93 -21.13 -10.88 3.43
C GLU A 93 -20.12 -11.37 4.48
N GLN A 94 -19.84 -12.68 4.52
CA GLN A 94 -18.81 -13.24 5.40
C GLN A 94 -17.40 -12.74 5.03
N GLN A 95 -17.07 -12.68 3.74
CA GLN A 95 -15.82 -12.08 3.26
C GLN A 95 -15.70 -10.64 3.74
N GLU A 96 -16.75 -9.83 3.56
CA GLU A 96 -16.77 -8.44 4.00
C GLU A 96 -16.45 -8.31 5.48
N ALA A 97 -17.19 -9.03 6.33
CA ALA A 97 -16.97 -8.98 7.77
C ALA A 97 -15.52 -9.36 8.14
N SER A 98 -14.95 -10.35 7.43
CA SER A 98 -13.60 -10.84 7.67
C SER A 98 -12.52 -9.84 7.25
N ILE A 99 -12.67 -9.19 6.07
CA ILE A 99 -11.77 -8.13 5.61
C ILE A 99 -11.80 -6.95 6.58
N LEU A 100 -12.99 -6.46 6.93
CA LEU A 100 -13.15 -5.31 7.83
C LEU A 100 -12.59 -5.60 9.23
N SER A 101 -12.74 -6.83 9.71
CA SER A 101 -12.18 -7.25 11.01
C SER A 101 -10.65 -7.18 11.04
N VAL A 102 -9.96 -7.55 9.95
CA VAL A 102 -8.51 -7.42 9.84
C VAL A 102 -8.09 -5.95 9.74
N LEU A 103 -8.77 -5.17 8.91
CA LEU A 103 -8.44 -3.75 8.69
C LEU A 103 -8.72 -2.87 9.93
N SER A 104 -9.61 -3.30 10.84
CA SER A 104 -9.91 -2.61 12.10
C SER A 104 -8.89 -2.88 13.23
N GLN A 105 -7.85 -3.68 12.97
CA GLN A 105 -6.79 -3.99 13.93
C GLN A 105 -5.53 -3.16 13.65
N PRO A 106 -4.59 -3.04 14.62
CA PRO A 106 -3.27 -2.48 14.34
C PRO A 106 -2.53 -3.33 13.29
N THR A 107 -2.35 -2.78 12.10
CA THR A 107 -1.75 -3.51 10.97
C THR A 107 -0.25 -3.23 10.81
N ARG A 108 0.43 -4.11 10.08
CA ARG A 108 1.75 -3.89 9.49
C ARG A 108 1.63 -4.07 8.00
N ILE A 109 2.24 -3.17 7.25
CA ILE A 109 2.19 -3.15 5.79
C ILE A 109 3.57 -3.45 5.26
N LYS A 110 3.63 -4.35 4.29
CA LYS A 110 4.84 -4.68 3.55
C LYS A 110 4.51 -4.77 2.08
N VAL A 111 5.38 -4.23 1.24
CA VAL A 111 5.34 -4.46 -0.20
C VAL A 111 6.59 -5.25 -0.58
N VAL A 112 6.40 -6.32 -1.35
CA VAL A 112 7.47 -7.11 -1.96
C VAL A 112 7.10 -7.23 -3.43
N ASP A 113 7.92 -6.64 -4.30
CA ASP A 113 7.63 -6.50 -5.72
C ASP A 113 6.23 -5.88 -5.93
N ASP A 114 5.34 -6.54 -6.67
CA ASP A 114 3.96 -6.10 -6.93
C ASP A 114 2.93 -6.74 -5.96
N THR A 115 3.40 -7.22 -4.80
CA THR A 115 2.54 -7.79 -3.75
C THR A 115 2.50 -6.91 -2.51
N LEU A 116 1.30 -6.46 -2.14
CA LEU A 116 1.00 -5.79 -0.89
C LEU A 116 0.52 -6.80 0.14
N ILE A 117 1.12 -6.79 1.32
CA ILE A 117 0.74 -7.64 2.45
C ILE A 117 0.32 -6.74 3.61
N ILE A 118 -0.95 -6.85 4.01
CA ILE A 118 -1.48 -6.23 5.21
C ILE A 118 -1.64 -7.31 6.27
N LYS A 119 -0.86 -7.20 7.35
CA LYS A 119 -0.84 -8.18 8.44
C LYS A 119 -1.45 -7.59 9.72
N ALA A 120 -2.36 -8.32 10.34
CA ALA A 120 -2.85 -8.06 11.69
C ALA A 120 -2.74 -9.36 12.51
N SER A 121 -2.05 -9.33 13.65
CA SER A 121 -1.76 -10.56 14.42
C SER A 121 -1.11 -11.66 13.54
N ASP A 122 -1.75 -12.81 13.39
CA ASP A 122 -1.39 -13.97 12.58
C ASP A 122 -2.16 -14.04 11.24
N GLN A 123 -3.06 -13.08 11.01
CA GLN A 123 -3.88 -12.94 9.81
C GLN A 123 -3.20 -12.05 8.77
N GLN A 124 -3.36 -12.40 7.49
CA GLN A 124 -2.79 -11.61 6.38
C GLN A 124 -3.80 -11.49 5.25
N LEU A 125 -4.00 -10.26 4.76
CA LEU A 125 -4.59 -9.99 3.46
C LEU A 125 -3.46 -9.74 2.47
N ILE A 126 -3.48 -10.46 1.35
CA ILE A 126 -2.43 -10.40 0.32
C ILE A 126 -3.08 -9.89 -0.96
N PHE A 127 -2.54 -8.79 -1.47
CA PHE A 127 -3.04 -8.12 -2.65
C PHE A 127 -1.97 -8.08 -3.73
N GLU A 128 -2.41 -8.18 -4.97
CA GLU A 128 -1.61 -7.88 -6.15
C GLU A 128 -1.87 -6.44 -6.59
N LYS A 129 -0.86 -5.78 -7.14
CA LYS A 129 -1.01 -4.45 -7.71
C LYS A 129 -2.02 -4.47 -8.85
N ALA A 130 -2.97 -3.55 -8.85
CA ALA A 130 -3.94 -3.49 -9.92
C ALA A 130 -3.26 -3.05 -11.23
N ASP A 131 -3.59 -3.72 -12.33
CA ASP A 131 -3.18 -3.29 -13.66
C ASP A 131 -3.77 -1.90 -13.95
N ILE A 132 -2.92 -0.98 -14.43
CA ILE A 132 -3.37 0.30 -14.95
C ILE A 132 -3.95 0.03 -16.34
N SER A 133 -5.27 -0.21 -16.41
CA SER A 133 -6.00 -0.34 -17.68
C SER A 133 -6.15 0.98 -18.42
#